data_AF-K9PW08-F1
#
_entry.id   AF-K9PW08-F1
#
_cell.length_a   1.000
_cell.length_b   1.000
_cell.length_c   1.000
_cell.angle_alpha   90.00
_cell.angle_beta   90.00
_cell.angle_gamma   90.00
#
_symmetry.space_group_name_H-M   'P 1'
#
loop_
_entity.id
_entity.type
_entity.pdbx_description
1 polymer ?
#
loop_
_entity_poly.entity_id
_entity_poly.type
_entity_poly.pdbx_seq_one_letter_code
_entity_poly.pdbx_strand_id
1 'polypeptide(L)'
;MNLVHTLASLLAALAALTPEKKVGFVPTMGALHAGHGSLIRRARAESDFVVVSIFVNPLQFGENEDLDQYPRTLEGDRQFCEALGVDLIFAPSVDEIYGQEESVEVVPPASMTSGLCGRYRPGHFRGVATIVAKLLQLVHPDIAYFGEKDAQQLAIIKRLVADLYLPIKIQGCPIVREDSGLALSSRNQYLSEQEKSQALGLSQALAAAQSAFQSGECNGETLLAIARQTLQQFPEVKLQYLELVHPETLQPLTTVTESGLLAIAAYVGETRLIDNVVLMNTSRKPIIAIDGPAGAGKSTVTRRVADELGLLFLDTGAMYRAIAWLALNNDFDPKEESAVAELVNTATVELKPSADPTKPTIVLANGHDVTTAIRTPEVTAQVSVVAAQGAVRQALVKQQQNIGKQGGIVAEGRDIGTHVFPDAEVKIFLTATPAERARRRAKDLEAQGETVDLAKLEADITERDRLDSTRKIAPLLKAEDATEIVTDGMTIEAVITKIIGMYQAL
;
A
#
# COMPACT_ATOMS: atom_id res chain seq x y z
N MET A 1 -2.18 3.93 28.97
CA MET A 1 -1.77 2.66 28.35
C MET A 1 -2.09 1.50 29.30
N ASN A 2 -2.83 0.50 28.84
CA ASN A 2 -3.17 -0.70 29.62
C ASN A 2 -2.22 -1.85 29.26
N LEU A 3 -1.75 -2.61 30.25
CA LEU A 3 -1.02 -3.87 30.05
C LEU A 3 -1.93 -5.02 30.47
N VAL A 4 -2.17 -5.96 29.56
CA VAL A 4 -3.05 -7.10 29.77
C VAL A 4 -2.34 -8.42 29.44
N HIS A 5 -2.64 -9.46 30.20
CA HIS A 5 -1.97 -10.76 30.11
C HIS A 5 -2.88 -11.91 29.69
N THR A 6 -4.21 -11.71 29.73
CA THR A 6 -5.17 -12.78 29.44
C THR A 6 -6.04 -12.41 28.25
N LEU A 7 -6.55 -13.43 27.55
CA LEU A 7 -7.51 -13.26 26.46
C LEU A 7 -8.76 -12.53 26.96
N ALA A 8 -9.26 -12.87 28.15
CA ALA A 8 -10.43 -12.21 28.73
C ALA A 8 -10.22 -10.70 28.92
N SER A 9 -9.04 -10.27 29.39
CA SER A 9 -8.74 -8.85 29.60
C SER A 9 -8.48 -8.11 28.29
N LEU A 10 -7.86 -8.75 27.30
CA LEU A 10 -7.74 -8.23 25.93
C LEU A 10 -9.12 -7.99 25.30
N LEU A 11 -9.98 -9.00 25.30
CA LEU A 11 -11.31 -8.92 24.70
C LEU A 11 -12.19 -7.88 25.39
N ALA A 12 -12.12 -7.77 26.72
CA ALA A 12 -12.84 -6.74 27.46
C ALA A 12 -12.37 -5.32 27.10
N ALA A 13 -11.06 -5.11 26.92
CA ALA A 13 -10.50 -3.82 26.53
C ALA A 13 -10.91 -3.42 25.10
N LEU A 14 -10.93 -4.37 24.16
CA LEU A 14 -11.34 -4.14 22.78
C LEU A 14 -12.85 -3.92 22.65
N ALA A 15 -13.67 -4.68 23.38
CA ALA A 15 -15.12 -4.53 23.39
C ALA A 15 -15.60 -3.18 23.95
N ALA A 16 -14.75 -2.49 24.74
CA ALA A 16 -15.03 -1.15 25.24
C ALA A 16 -14.79 -0.03 24.20
N LEU A 17 -14.24 -0.35 23.03
CA LEU A 17 -14.02 0.61 21.95
C LEU A 17 -15.33 0.88 21.18
N THR A 18 -15.52 2.12 20.76
CA THR A 18 -16.61 2.47 19.86
C THR A 18 -16.32 1.93 18.45
N PRO A 19 -17.30 1.40 17.71
CA PRO A 19 -17.10 0.78 16.39
C PRO A 19 -16.42 1.68 15.35
N GLU A 20 -16.46 3.00 15.52
CA GLU A 20 -15.86 3.96 14.61
C GLU A 20 -14.34 4.14 14.80
N LYS A 21 -13.77 3.66 15.92
CA LYS A 21 -12.34 3.79 16.18
C LYS A 21 -11.55 2.80 15.34
N LYS A 22 -10.60 3.32 14.58
CA LYS A 22 -9.66 2.53 13.81
C LYS A 22 -8.59 1.92 14.70
N VAL A 23 -8.41 0.61 14.66
CA VAL A 23 -7.44 -0.14 15.46
C VAL A 23 -6.20 -0.47 14.64
N GLY A 24 -5.05 0.02 15.08
CA GLY A 24 -3.72 -0.34 14.56
C GLY A 24 -3.09 -1.41 15.43
N PHE A 25 -2.50 -2.44 14.82
CA PHE A 25 -1.87 -3.54 15.54
C PHE A 25 -0.41 -3.77 15.13
N VAL A 26 0.48 -3.88 16.13
CA VAL A 26 1.90 -4.17 15.94
C VAL A 26 2.26 -5.45 16.71
N PRO A 27 2.29 -6.62 16.06
CA PRO A 27 2.72 -7.86 16.71
C PRO A 27 4.24 -7.91 16.85
N THR A 28 4.73 -8.21 18.05
CA THR A 28 6.17 -8.31 18.35
C THR A 28 6.48 -9.50 19.27
N MET A 29 7.77 -9.86 19.35
CA MET A 29 8.29 -10.79 20.36
C MET A 29 8.90 -10.07 21.58
N GLY A 30 8.77 -8.75 21.69
CA GLY A 30 9.45 -7.95 22.73
C GLY A 30 10.87 -7.54 22.35
N ALA A 31 11.64 -7.11 23.35
CA ALA A 31 12.99 -6.53 23.20
C ALA A 31 12.98 -5.40 22.15
N LEU A 32 12.13 -4.41 22.41
CA LEU A 32 11.79 -3.36 21.46
C LEU A 32 12.98 -2.44 21.17
N HIS A 33 13.03 -1.91 19.95
CA HIS A 33 14.12 -1.07 19.46
C HIS A 33 13.58 -0.06 18.43
N ALA A 34 14.43 0.83 17.91
CA ALA A 34 14.01 1.91 17.00
C ALA A 34 13.29 1.41 15.73
N GLY A 35 13.65 0.21 15.24
CA GLY A 35 12.86 -0.55 14.26
C GLY A 35 11.39 -0.69 14.69
N HIS A 36 11.10 -1.38 15.80
CA HIS A 36 9.73 -1.47 16.37
C HIS A 36 9.07 -0.10 16.59
N GLY A 37 9.84 0.89 17.04
CA GLY A 37 9.36 2.25 17.22
C GLY A 37 8.90 2.94 15.92
N SER A 38 9.42 2.57 14.75
CA SER A 38 8.91 3.10 13.47
C SER A 38 7.52 2.53 13.14
N LEU A 39 7.29 1.24 13.42
CA LEU A 39 5.97 0.62 13.24
C LEU A 39 4.94 1.25 14.17
N ILE A 40 5.27 1.41 15.45
CA ILE A 40 4.36 2.01 16.44
C ILE A 40 4.02 3.45 16.07
N ARG A 41 5.00 4.27 15.67
CA ARG A 41 4.74 5.65 15.22
C ARG A 41 3.83 5.70 14.00
N ARG A 42 4.03 4.80 13.03
CA ARG A 42 3.16 4.71 11.85
C ARG A 42 1.74 4.27 12.23
N ALA A 43 1.61 3.24 13.07
CA ALA A 43 0.33 2.80 13.61
C ALA A 43 -0.40 3.94 14.33
N ARG A 44 0.34 4.73 15.12
CA ARG A 44 -0.24 5.86 15.84
C ARG A 44 -0.73 6.97 14.91
N ALA A 45 -0.03 7.22 13.81
CA ALA A 45 -0.39 8.23 12.83
C ALA A 45 -1.61 7.84 11.97
N GLU A 46 -1.84 6.55 11.80
CA GLU A 46 -2.86 6.03 10.87
C GLU A 46 -4.10 5.41 11.55
N SER A 47 -4.12 5.31 12.89
CA SER A 47 -5.18 4.66 13.68
C SER A 47 -5.56 5.47 14.91
N ASP A 48 -6.76 5.23 15.47
CA ASP A 48 -7.28 5.86 16.68
C ASP A 48 -6.93 5.10 17.96
N PHE A 49 -6.73 3.78 17.87
CA PHE A 49 -6.31 2.94 18.99
C PHE A 49 -5.18 2.00 18.57
N VAL A 50 -4.05 1.99 19.28
CA VAL A 50 -2.86 1.19 18.96
C VAL A 50 -2.67 0.07 19.97
N VAL A 51 -2.64 -1.16 19.46
CA VAL A 51 -2.37 -2.39 20.20
C VAL A 51 -0.98 -2.90 19.84
N VAL A 52 -0.17 -3.25 20.83
CA VAL A 52 1.11 -3.95 20.64
C VAL A 52 1.02 -5.30 21.33
N SER A 53 1.36 -6.40 20.64
CA SER A 53 1.55 -7.68 21.34
C SER A 53 3.03 -7.92 21.61
N ILE A 54 3.33 -8.46 22.79
CA ILE A 54 4.67 -8.90 23.19
C ILE A 54 4.57 -10.38 23.54
N PHE A 55 4.95 -11.23 22.60
CA PHE A 55 4.85 -12.67 22.78
C PHE A 55 5.97 -13.41 22.05
N VAL A 56 6.88 -14.02 22.81
CA VAL A 56 7.91 -14.92 22.27
C VAL A 56 7.26 -16.25 21.94
N ASN A 57 6.83 -16.40 20.69
CA ASN A 57 6.12 -17.58 20.22
C ASN A 57 7.04 -18.82 20.14
N PRO A 58 6.83 -19.91 20.90
CA PRO A 58 7.69 -21.09 20.82
C PRO A 58 7.60 -21.82 19.47
N LEU A 59 6.43 -21.83 18.81
CA LEU A 59 6.20 -22.61 17.58
C LEU A 59 7.04 -22.17 16.38
N GLN A 60 7.61 -20.96 16.43
CA GLN A 60 8.47 -20.43 15.36
C GLN A 60 9.96 -20.59 15.66
N PHE A 61 10.34 -21.28 16.73
CA PHE A 61 11.73 -21.64 17.04
C PHE A 61 11.95 -23.14 16.80
N GLY A 62 13.05 -23.47 16.11
CA GLY A 62 13.53 -24.85 16.01
C GLY A 62 14.23 -25.33 17.28
N GLU A 63 14.47 -26.64 17.39
CA GLU A 63 15.12 -27.27 18.57
C GLU A 63 16.51 -26.69 18.90
N ASN A 64 17.23 -26.18 17.90
CA ASN A 64 18.56 -25.59 18.04
C ASN A 64 18.57 -24.05 17.89
N GLU A 65 17.41 -23.40 18.01
CA GLU A 65 17.31 -21.94 17.93
C GLU A 65 17.29 -21.27 19.32
N ASP A 66 17.36 -19.94 19.33
CA ASP A 66 17.64 -19.12 20.49
C ASP A 66 16.43 -18.87 21.42
N LEU A 67 15.48 -19.80 21.54
CA LEU A 67 14.24 -19.59 22.34
C LEU A 67 14.53 -19.29 23.81
N ASP A 68 15.45 -20.05 24.42
CA ASP A 68 15.81 -19.89 25.84
C ASP A 68 16.63 -18.62 26.08
N GLN A 69 17.43 -18.22 25.08
CA GLN A 69 18.32 -17.06 25.13
C GLN A 69 17.64 -15.77 24.64
N TYR A 70 16.41 -15.85 24.12
CA TYR A 70 15.73 -14.68 23.57
C TYR A 70 15.49 -13.63 24.67
N PRO A 71 15.86 -12.36 24.44
CA PRO A 71 15.74 -11.31 25.46
C PRO A 71 14.28 -11.08 25.84
N ARG A 72 14.00 -11.04 27.15
CA ARG A 72 12.67 -10.77 27.71
C ARG A 72 12.75 -9.59 28.68
N THR A 73 12.38 -8.40 28.19
CA THR A 73 12.51 -7.13 28.92
C THR A 73 11.18 -6.39 29.02
N LEU A 74 10.13 -7.08 29.49
CA LEU A 74 8.75 -6.58 29.44
C LEU A 74 8.57 -5.19 30.05
N GLU A 75 9.22 -4.87 31.17
CA GLU A 75 9.12 -3.55 31.78
C GLU A 75 9.77 -2.44 30.94
N GLY A 76 10.91 -2.74 30.30
CA GLY A 76 11.54 -1.82 29.35
C GLY A 76 10.69 -1.64 28.09
N ASP A 77 10.13 -2.73 27.57
CA ASP A 77 9.23 -2.70 26.41
C ASP A 77 7.94 -1.92 26.72
N ARG A 78 7.42 -2.04 27.94
CA ARG A 78 6.28 -1.26 28.42
C ARG A 78 6.57 0.24 28.39
N GLN A 79 7.68 0.67 28.98
CA GLN A 79 8.07 2.08 28.99
C GLN A 79 8.29 2.62 27.58
N PHE A 80 8.89 1.82 26.70
CA PHE A 80 9.08 2.15 25.30
C PHE A 80 7.74 2.37 24.56
N CYS A 81 6.78 1.47 24.76
CA CYS A 81 5.42 1.61 24.22
C CYS A 81 4.68 2.83 24.76
N GLU A 82 4.81 3.13 26.07
CA GLU A 82 4.15 4.29 26.69
C GLU A 82 4.65 5.61 26.09
N ALA A 83 5.97 5.73 25.91
CA ALA A 83 6.58 6.92 25.30
C ALA A 83 6.14 7.16 23.84
N LEU A 84 5.68 6.13 23.15
CA LEU A 84 5.22 6.19 21.75
C LEU A 84 3.69 6.27 21.61
N GLY A 85 2.96 6.37 22.73
CA GLY A 85 1.50 6.56 22.71
C GLY A 85 0.72 5.29 22.36
N VAL A 86 1.23 4.11 22.74
CA VAL A 86 0.49 2.84 22.66
C VAL A 86 -0.66 2.85 23.67
N ASP A 87 -1.84 2.39 23.26
CA ASP A 87 -3.02 2.37 24.12
C ASP A 87 -3.11 1.08 24.93
N LEU A 88 -2.77 -0.06 24.31
CA LEU A 88 -2.89 -1.40 24.90
C LEU A 88 -1.69 -2.29 24.54
N ILE A 89 -1.09 -2.91 25.55
CA ILE A 89 -0.09 -3.97 25.40
C ILE A 89 -0.72 -5.30 25.78
N PHE A 90 -0.67 -6.27 24.87
CA PHE A 90 -1.04 -7.66 25.14
C PHE A 90 0.22 -8.52 25.30
N ALA A 91 0.49 -8.99 26.52
CA ALA A 91 1.67 -9.78 26.86
C ALA A 91 1.26 -11.13 27.50
N PRO A 92 0.71 -12.06 26.71
CA PRO A 92 0.20 -13.34 27.22
C PRO A 92 1.32 -14.32 27.60
N SER A 93 0.97 -15.29 28.44
CA SER A 93 1.82 -16.47 28.66
C SER A 93 1.68 -17.47 27.49
N VAL A 94 2.59 -18.43 27.41
CA VAL A 94 2.50 -19.53 26.43
C VAL A 94 1.23 -20.35 26.66
N ASP A 95 0.91 -20.65 27.92
CA ASP A 95 -0.28 -21.40 28.32
C ASP A 95 -1.59 -20.67 27.95
N GLU A 96 -1.61 -19.34 28.04
CA GLU A 96 -2.77 -18.55 27.63
C GLU A 96 -3.07 -18.68 26.12
N ILE A 97 -2.04 -18.88 25.28
CA ILE A 97 -2.17 -19.00 23.82
C ILE A 97 -2.28 -20.45 23.34
N TYR A 98 -1.63 -21.38 24.04
CA TYR A 98 -1.43 -22.78 23.61
C TYR A 98 -1.79 -23.82 24.68
N GLY A 99 -2.44 -23.46 25.78
CA GLY A 99 -2.78 -24.37 26.89
C GLY A 99 -3.86 -25.41 26.57
N GLN A 100 -4.28 -25.53 25.31
CA GLN A 100 -5.18 -26.60 24.85
C GLN A 100 -4.34 -27.81 24.44
N GLU A 101 -4.85 -29.03 24.69
CA GLU A 101 -4.14 -30.29 24.38
C GLU A 101 -3.76 -30.40 22.89
N GLU A 102 -4.63 -29.93 22.00
CA GLU A 102 -4.37 -29.83 20.56
C GLU A 102 -4.73 -28.42 20.06
N SER A 103 -3.84 -27.80 19.28
CA SER A 103 -4.09 -26.51 18.65
C SER A 103 -4.12 -26.66 17.14
N VAL A 104 -5.09 -26.00 16.50
CA VAL A 104 -5.06 -25.81 15.04
C VAL A 104 -3.82 -25.01 14.67
N GLU A 105 -3.15 -25.45 13.61
CA GLU A 105 -2.00 -24.77 13.02
C GLU A 105 -2.33 -24.30 11.59
N VAL A 106 -1.69 -23.21 11.18
CA VAL A 106 -1.82 -22.65 9.83
C VAL A 106 -0.54 -22.91 9.06
N VAL A 107 -0.66 -23.60 7.93
CA VAL A 107 0.48 -23.98 7.07
C VAL A 107 0.49 -23.11 5.82
N PRO A 108 1.51 -22.25 5.62
CA PRO A 108 1.66 -21.49 4.39
C PRO A 108 1.88 -22.37 3.15
N PRO A 109 1.61 -21.87 1.92
CA PRO A 109 1.91 -22.59 0.70
C PRO A 109 3.39 -23.01 0.60
N ALA A 110 3.65 -24.25 0.20
CA ALA A 110 5.02 -24.79 0.11
C ALA A 110 5.93 -23.98 -0.83
N SER A 111 5.37 -23.33 -1.86
CA SER A 111 6.11 -22.44 -2.76
C SER A 111 6.70 -21.23 -2.05
N MET A 112 6.11 -20.78 -0.93
CA MET A 112 6.56 -19.61 -0.17
C MET A 112 7.56 -19.97 0.93
N THR A 113 7.70 -21.26 1.27
CA THR A 113 8.56 -21.73 2.37
C THR A 113 9.71 -22.62 1.89
N SER A 114 9.77 -23.00 0.62
CA SER A 114 10.82 -23.89 0.07
C SER A 114 12.15 -23.18 -0.24
N GLY A 115 12.15 -21.85 -0.31
CA GLY A 115 13.32 -20.98 -0.47
C GLY A 115 13.57 -20.09 0.74
N LEU A 116 14.61 -19.24 0.63
CA LEU A 116 14.96 -18.23 1.64
C LEU A 116 15.06 -18.83 3.07
N CYS A 117 14.62 -18.10 4.10
CA CYS A 117 14.63 -18.57 5.49
C CYS A 117 13.84 -19.87 5.70
N GLY A 118 12.79 -20.12 4.90
CA GLY A 118 11.92 -21.27 5.06
C GLY A 118 12.66 -22.60 4.86
N ARG A 119 13.62 -22.62 3.90
CA ARG A 119 14.49 -23.79 3.66
C ARG A 119 15.36 -24.12 4.87
N TYR A 120 15.88 -23.10 5.54
CA TYR A 120 16.86 -23.26 6.62
C TYR A 120 16.22 -23.31 8.02
N ARG A 121 14.92 -23.00 8.12
CA ARG A 121 14.17 -23.00 9.38
C ARG A 121 12.86 -23.78 9.21
N PRO A 122 12.92 -25.13 9.09
CA PRO A 122 11.73 -25.96 8.93
C PRO A 122 10.72 -25.72 10.06
N GLY A 123 9.44 -25.57 9.70
CA GLY A 123 8.38 -25.29 10.67
C GLY A 123 8.26 -23.83 11.12
N HIS A 124 9.30 -23.00 10.95
CA HIS A 124 9.30 -21.59 11.40
C HIS A 124 8.06 -20.82 10.92
N PHE A 125 7.78 -20.83 9.62
CA PHE A 125 6.66 -20.08 9.06
C PHE A 125 5.29 -20.68 9.34
N ARG A 126 5.21 -21.97 9.70
CA ARG A 126 3.98 -22.56 10.25
C ARG A 126 3.70 -21.97 11.63
N GLY A 127 4.73 -21.87 12.47
CA GLY A 127 4.65 -21.18 13.76
C GLY A 127 4.25 -19.70 13.64
N VAL A 128 4.89 -18.97 12.71
CA VAL A 128 4.57 -17.55 12.44
C VAL A 128 3.13 -17.38 11.94
N ALA A 129 2.71 -18.15 10.92
CA ALA A 129 1.36 -18.03 10.37
C ALA A 129 0.30 -18.38 11.41
N THR A 130 0.54 -19.39 12.24
CA THR A 130 -0.36 -19.81 13.32
C THR A 130 -0.53 -18.70 14.36
N ILE A 131 0.55 -18.14 14.89
CA ILE A 131 0.43 -17.11 15.93
C ILE A 131 -0.16 -15.81 15.37
N VAL A 132 0.23 -15.42 14.16
CA VAL A 132 -0.30 -14.20 13.54
C VAL A 132 -1.79 -14.36 13.26
N ALA A 133 -2.25 -15.50 12.75
CA ALA A 133 -3.69 -15.77 12.56
C ALA A 133 -4.46 -15.66 13.88
N LYS A 134 -3.96 -16.26 14.96
CA LYS A 134 -4.58 -16.15 16.29
C LYS A 134 -4.64 -14.69 16.77
N LEU A 135 -3.53 -13.96 16.68
CA LEU A 135 -3.48 -12.57 17.14
C LEU A 135 -4.38 -11.64 16.32
N LEU A 136 -4.43 -11.80 15.00
CA LEU A 136 -5.34 -11.04 14.14
C LEU A 136 -6.81 -11.32 14.47
N GLN A 137 -7.15 -12.57 14.76
CA GLN A 137 -8.48 -12.98 15.19
C GLN A 137 -8.85 -12.48 16.60
N LEU A 138 -7.87 -12.30 17.50
CA LEU A 138 -8.11 -11.78 18.84
C LEU A 138 -8.24 -10.26 18.86
N VAL A 139 -7.41 -9.57 18.08
CA VAL A 139 -7.33 -8.11 18.09
C VAL A 139 -8.34 -7.47 17.14
N HIS A 140 -8.72 -8.15 16.05
CA HIS A 140 -9.56 -7.60 14.97
C HIS A 140 -9.12 -6.20 14.49
N PRO A 141 -7.83 -6.00 14.12
CA PRO A 141 -7.36 -4.68 13.72
C PRO A 141 -7.84 -4.29 12.32
N ASP A 142 -8.03 -3.00 12.08
CA ASP A 142 -8.19 -2.47 10.71
C ASP A 142 -6.88 -2.55 9.92
N ILE A 143 -5.76 -2.27 10.59
CA ILE A 143 -4.41 -2.30 10.00
C ILE A 143 -3.44 -3.01 10.94
N ALA A 144 -2.68 -3.97 10.41
CA ALA A 144 -1.56 -4.59 11.10
C ALA A 144 -0.22 -4.23 10.43
N TYR A 145 0.77 -3.86 11.23
CA TYR A 145 2.04 -3.31 10.78
C TYR A 145 3.17 -4.32 10.96
N PHE A 146 3.95 -4.54 9.91
CA PHE A 146 5.06 -5.49 9.89
C PHE A 146 6.28 -4.87 9.21
N GLY A 147 7.48 -5.21 9.69
CA GLY A 147 8.73 -4.69 9.14
C GLY A 147 9.10 -5.39 7.84
N GLU A 148 9.56 -4.63 6.86
CA GLU A 148 10.05 -5.15 5.57
C GLU A 148 11.37 -5.91 5.69
N LYS A 149 12.06 -5.78 6.83
CA LYS A 149 13.29 -6.53 7.13
C LYS A 149 13.07 -8.05 7.07
N ASP A 150 11.90 -8.51 7.51
CA ASP A 150 11.48 -9.90 7.44
C ASP A 150 10.59 -10.11 6.21
N ALA A 151 11.10 -9.79 5.01
CA ALA A 151 10.32 -9.75 3.77
C ALA A 151 9.56 -11.04 3.45
N GLN A 152 10.17 -12.21 3.70
CA GLN A 152 9.49 -13.51 3.51
C GLN A 152 8.29 -13.67 4.47
N GLN A 153 8.43 -13.24 5.73
CA GLN A 153 7.33 -13.21 6.70
C GLN A 153 6.22 -12.28 6.22
N LEU A 154 6.55 -11.07 5.79
CA LEU A 154 5.57 -10.10 5.30
C LEU A 154 4.77 -10.64 4.11
N ALA A 155 5.45 -11.25 3.13
CA ALA A 155 4.79 -11.87 1.98
C ALA A 155 3.85 -13.01 2.40
N ILE A 156 4.29 -13.89 3.30
CA ILE A 156 3.47 -15.00 3.84
C ILE A 156 2.25 -14.46 4.59
N ILE A 157 2.39 -13.39 5.39
CA ILE A 157 1.27 -12.81 6.14
C ILE A 157 0.27 -12.11 5.20
N LYS A 158 0.75 -11.41 4.17
CA LYS A 158 -0.13 -10.87 3.12
C LYS A 158 -0.92 -11.99 2.44
N ARG A 159 -0.27 -13.12 2.12
CA ARG A 159 -0.93 -14.30 1.55
C ARG A 159 -1.94 -14.91 2.51
N LEU A 160 -1.58 -15.05 3.79
CA LEU A 160 -2.46 -15.56 4.85
C LEU A 160 -3.75 -14.74 4.95
N VAL A 161 -3.64 -13.42 5.04
CA VAL A 161 -4.80 -12.52 5.12
C VAL A 161 -5.68 -12.62 3.87
N ALA A 162 -5.07 -12.68 2.69
CA ALA A 162 -5.81 -12.81 1.44
C ALA A 162 -6.54 -14.15 1.31
N ASP A 163 -5.86 -15.27 1.59
CA ASP A 163 -6.41 -16.62 1.42
C ASP A 163 -7.46 -16.96 2.50
N LEU A 164 -7.37 -16.34 3.69
CA LEU A 164 -8.35 -16.51 4.77
C LEU A 164 -9.44 -15.42 4.78
N TYR A 165 -9.46 -14.53 3.78
CA TYR A 165 -10.43 -13.44 3.66
C TYR A 165 -10.54 -12.56 4.91
N LEU A 166 -9.41 -12.35 5.61
CA LEU A 166 -9.38 -11.51 6.79
C LEU A 166 -9.54 -10.04 6.35
N PRO A 167 -10.51 -9.28 6.89
CA PRO A 167 -10.77 -7.90 6.48
C PRO A 167 -9.76 -6.93 7.11
N ILE A 168 -8.46 -7.18 6.92
CA ILE A 168 -7.35 -6.51 7.61
C ILE A 168 -6.36 -6.00 6.58
N LYS A 169 -5.96 -4.74 6.68
CA LYS A 169 -4.87 -4.21 5.85
C LYS A 169 -3.52 -4.59 6.46
N ILE A 170 -2.66 -5.27 5.69
CA ILE A 170 -1.26 -5.53 6.08
C ILE A 170 -0.36 -4.42 5.55
N GLN A 171 0.24 -3.64 6.46
CA GLN A 171 1.12 -2.53 6.14
C GLN A 171 2.59 -2.90 6.36
N GLY A 172 3.36 -2.95 5.27
CA GLY A 172 4.83 -3.03 5.30
C GLY A 172 5.44 -1.71 5.78
N CYS A 173 6.42 -1.79 6.68
CA CYS A 173 7.17 -0.65 7.18
C CYS A 173 8.65 -0.77 6.75
N PRO A 174 9.25 0.30 6.19
CA PRO A 174 10.62 0.28 5.71
C PRO A 174 11.64 -0.20 6.75
N ILE A 175 12.71 -0.82 6.26
CA ILE A 175 13.83 -1.27 7.08
C ILE A 175 14.49 -0.04 7.72
N VAL A 176 14.54 0.00 9.06
CA VAL A 176 15.33 0.99 9.78
C VAL A 176 16.76 0.49 9.88
N ARG A 177 17.71 1.34 9.53
CA ARG A 177 19.15 1.05 9.55
C ARG A 177 19.84 1.93 10.58
N GLU A 178 20.96 1.45 11.10
CA GLU A 178 21.95 2.26 11.80
C GLU A 178 22.58 3.26 10.84
N ASP A 179 23.22 4.31 11.35
CA ASP A 179 23.95 5.29 10.51
C ASP A 179 25.04 4.63 9.65
N SER A 180 25.55 3.48 10.09
CA SER A 180 26.49 2.63 9.38
C SER A 180 25.90 1.94 8.13
N GLY A 181 24.57 1.85 8.04
CA GLY A 181 23.82 1.10 7.02
C GLY A 181 23.37 -0.30 7.45
N LEU A 182 23.81 -0.80 8.61
CA LEU A 182 23.38 -2.10 9.13
C LEU A 182 21.89 -2.08 9.47
N ALA A 183 21.13 -3.07 9.00
CA ALA A 183 19.72 -3.21 9.37
C ALA A 183 19.57 -3.46 10.88
N LEU A 184 18.70 -2.69 11.55
CA LEU A 184 18.48 -2.85 12.98
C LEU A 184 17.86 -4.21 13.30
N SER A 185 18.40 -4.87 14.31
CA SER A 185 17.86 -6.11 14.87
C SER A 185 18.21 -6.22 16.35
N SER A 186 17.33 -6.82 17.15
CA SER A 186 17.65 -7.23 18.53
C SER A 186 18.90 -8.12 18.60
N ARG A 187 19.19 -8.90 17.55
CA ARG A 187 20.39 -9.76 17.46
C ARG A 187 21.70 -8.98 17.24
N ASN A 188 21.67 -7.70 16.85
CA ASN A 188 22.90 -6.90 16.66
C ASN A 188 23.67 -6.73 17.98
N GLN A 189 23.00 -6.88 19.13
CA GLN A 189 23.63 -6.80 20.46
C GLN A 189 24.66 -7.92 20.72
N TYR A 190 24.62 -9.01 19.94
CA TYR A 190 25.55 -10.13 20.05
C TYR A 190 26.84 -9.93 19.24
N LEU A 191 26.89 -8.92 18.38
CA LEU A 191 28.04 -8.61 17.53
C LEU A 191 29.04 -7.72 18.28
N SER A 192 30.31 -8.10 18.25
CA SER A 192 31.43 -7.22 18.55
C SER A 192 31.55 -6.09 17.50
N GLU A 193 32.30 -5.04 17.81
CA GLU A 193 32.51 -3.93 16.86
C GLU A 193 33.19 -4.38 15.55
N GLN A 194 34.08 -5.37 15.62
CA GLN A 194 34.68 -5.98 14.42
C GLN A 194 33.63 -6.72 13.60
N GLU A 195 32.79 -7.54 14.24
CA GLU A 195 31.72 -8.28 13.57
C GLU A 195 30.66 -7.32 12.99
N LYS A 196 30.34 -6.21 13.66
CA LYS A 196 29.45 -5.17 13.10
C LYS A 196 30.02 -4.58 11.81
N SER A 197 31.32 -4.27 11.80
CA SER A 197 31.98 -3.79 10.58
C SER A 197 31.93 -4.81 9.44
N GLN A 198 32.00 -6.11 9.75
CA GLN A 198 31.89 -7.17 8.77
C GLN A 198 30.44 -7.35 8.29
N ALA A 199 29.47 -7.23 9.18
CA ALA A 199 28.05 -7.33 8.89
C ALA A 199 27.55 -6.26 7.89
N LEU A 200 28.26 -5.13 7.76
CA LEU A 200 27.98 -4.14 6.72
C LEU A 200 28.02 -4.72 5.31
N GLY A 201 28.79 -5.79 5.09
CA GLY A 201 28.87 -6.49 3.81
C GLY A 201 27.51 -6.94 3.27
N LEU A 202 26.54 -7.26 4.14
CA LEU A 202 25.18 -7.62 3.71
C LEU A 202 24.51 -6.44 3.00
N SER A 203 24.47 -5.28 3.67
CA SER A 203 23.83 -4.07 3.13
C SER A 203 24.56 -3.54 1.89
N GLN A 204 25.89 -3.61 1.87
CA GLN A 204 26.69 -3.16 0.73
C GLN A 204 26.52 -4.07 -0.49
N ALA A 205 26.44 -5.39 -0.29
CA ALA A 205 26.19 -6.33 -1.39
C ALA A 205 24.81 -6.12 -2.03
N LEU A 206 23.78 -5.89 -1.21
CA LEU A 206 22.44 -5.55 -1.69
C LEU A 206 22.44 -4.22 -2.46
N ALA A 207 23.10 -3.19 -1.92
CA ALA A 207 23.19 -1.87 -2.55
C ALA A 207 23.93 -1.92 -3.90
N ALA A 208 25.00 -2.72 -4.00
CA ALA A 208 25.74 -2.90 -5.25
C ALA A 208 24.86 -3.51 -6.35
N ALA A 209 24.12 -4.58 -6.03
CA ALA A 209 23.16 -5.17 -6.97
C ALA A 209 22.01 -4.21 -7.31
N GLN A 210 21.50 -3.45 -6.33
CA GLN A 210 20.47 -2.44 -6.56
C GLN A 210 20.94 -1.34 -7.52
N SER A 211 22.17 -0.85 -7.35
CA SER A 211 22.77 0.16 -8.23
C SER A 211 22.97 -0.36 -9.66
N ALA A 212 23.41 -1.61 -9.81
CA ALA A 212 23.51 -2.27 -11.12
C ALA A 212 22.14 -2.39 -11.79
N PHE A 213 21.10 -2.77 -11.03
CA PHE A 213 19.74 -2.84 -11.52
C PHE A 213 19.20 -1.47 -11.98
N GLN A 214 19.42 -0.42 -11.18
CA GLN A 214 19.08 0.96 -11.55
C GLN A 214 19.84 1.46 -12.79
N SER A 215 21.01 0.89 -13.08
CA SER A 215 21.80 1.17 -14.28
C SER A 215 21.35 0.37 -15.51
N GLY A 216 20.30 -0.45 -15.39
CA GLY A 216 19.68 -1.20 -16.48
C GLY A 216 20.00 -2.69 -16.53
N GLU A 217 20.75 -3.24 -15.57
CA GLU A 217 20.97 -4.69 -15.48
C GLU A 217 19.71 -5.39 -14.95
N CYS A 218 19.15 -6.32 -15.71
CA CYS A 218 17.93 -7.04 -15.32
C CYS A 218 18.14 -8.54 -15.14
N ASN A 219 19.31 -9.09 -15.52
CA ASN A 219 19.63 -10.50 -15.44
C ASN A 219 19.92 -10.91 -13.99
N GLY A 220 19.14 -11.87 -13.47
CA GLY A 220 19.22 -12.28 -12.08
C GLY A 220 20.57 -12.87 -11.67
N GLU A 221 21.18 -13.69 -12.52
CA GLU A 221 22.51 -14.27 -12.24
C GLU A 221 23.59 -13.20 -12.15
N THR A 222 23.52 -12.18 -12.99
CA THR A 222 24.47 -11.06 -12.99
C THR A 222 24.34 -10.23 -11.71
N LEU A 223 23.10 -9.89 -11.32
CA LEU A 223 22.83 -9.18 -10.07
C LEU A 223 23.32 -9.96 -8.84
N LEU A 224 23.06 -11.28 -8.80
CA LEU A 224 23.56 -12.15 -7.75
C LEU A 224 25.09 -12.23 -7.73
N ALA A 225 25.74 -12.28 -8.90
CA ALA A 225 27.20 -12.29 -9.00
C ALA A 225 27.83 -11.00 -8.46
N ILE A 226 27.25 -9.83 -8.77
CA ILE A 226 27.69 -8.53 -8.26
C ILE A 226 27.63 -8.47 -6.72
N ALA A 227 26.51 -8.91 -6.14
CA ALA A 227 26.37 -9.00 -4.69
C ALA A 227 27.39 -9.98 -4.08
N ARG A 228 27.60 -11.17 -4.67
CA ARG A 228 28.62 -12.14 -4.21
C ARG A 228 30.03 -11.57 -4.28
N GLN A 229 30.37 -10.84 -5.34
CA GLN A 229 31.68 -10.21 -5.48
C GLN A 229 31.91 -9.16 -4.38
N THR A 230 30.88 -8.39 -4.03
CA THR A 230 30.95 -7.41 -2.93
C THR A 230 31.19 -8.10 -1.59
N LEU A 231 30.53 -9.23 -1.33
CA LEU A 231 30.72 -10.00 -0.10
C LEU A 231 32.14 -10.55 0.09
N GLN A 232 32.92 -10.75 -0.98
CA GLN A 232 34.31 -11.23 -0.86
C GLN A 232 35.22 -10.26 -0.07
N GLN A 233 34.81 -8.99 0.05
CA GLN A 233 35.53 -7.98 0.84
C GLN A 233 35.30 -8.15 2.36
N PHE A 234 34.36 -9.01 2.75
CA PHE A 234 33.92 -9.22 4.13
C PHE A 234 34.09 -10.71 4.52
N PRO A 235 35.33 -11.18 4.75
CA PRO A 235 35.64 -12.61 4.88
C PRO A 235 35.00 -13.29 6.10
N GLU A 236 34.55 -12.53 7.11
CA GLU A 236 33.85 -13.08 8.28
C GLU A 236 32.36 -13.35 8.00
N VAL A 237 31.81 -12.85 6.88
CA VAL A 237 30.43 -13.09 6.48
C VAL A 237 30.30 -14.47 5.85
N LYS A 238 29.74 -15.42 6.60
CA LYS A 238 29.45 -16.77 6.13
C LYS A 238 28.05 -16.81 5.54
N LEU A 239 27.96 -16.71 4.22
CA LEU A 239 26.70 -16.69 3.48
C LEU A 239 25.91 -17.99 3.68
N GLN A 240 24.66 -17.88 4.15
CA GLN A 240 23.71 -18.99 4.20
C GLN A 240 22.92 -19.06 2.89
N TYR A 241 22.39 -17.92 2.44
CA TYR A 241 21.79 -17.79 1.12
C TYR A 241 21.88 -16.34 0.62
N LEU A 242 21.90 -16.21 -0.71
CA LEU A 242 21.63 -14.98 -1.44
C LEU A 242 20.76 -15.37 -2.63
N GLU A 243 19.49 -14.99 -2.60
CA GLU A 243 18.48 -15.43 -3.57
C GLU A 243 17.71 -14.22 -4.10
N LEU A 244 17.31 -14.31 -5.38
CA LEU A 244 16.47 -13.33 -6.05
C LEU A 244 15.12 -13.98 -6.39
N VAL A 245 14.05 -13.44 -5.83
CA VAL A 245 12.70 -14.02 -5.93
C VAL A 245 11.66 -12.95 -6.25
N HIS A 246 10.47 -13.36 -6.67
CA HIS A 246 9.33 -12.46 -6.81
C HIS A 246 8.86 -12.00 -5.41
N PRO A 247 8.61 -10.70 -5.16
CA PRO A 247 8.31 -10.19 -3.82
C PRO A 247 7.00 -10.75 -3.21
N GLU A 248 6.01 -11.08 -4.04
CA GLU A 248 4.74 -11.64 -3.56
C GLU A 248 4.70 -13.17 -3.52
N THR A 249 5.07 -13.85 -4.62
CA THR A 249 4.98 -15.31 -4.73
C THR A 249 6.17 -16.03 -4.13
N LEU A 250 7.29 -15.31 -3.90
CA LEU A 250 8.58 -15.83 -3.43
C LEU A 250 9.19 -16.90 -4.34
N GLN A 251 8.73 -16.99 -5.58
CA GLN A 251 9.32 -17.88 -6.58
C GLN A 251 10.61 -17.29 -7.15
N PRO A 252 11.64 -18.10 -7.44
CA PRO A 252 12.90 -17.63 -8.03
C PRO A 252 12.69 -16.84 -9.33
N LEU A 253 13.46 -15.78 -9.51
CA LEU A 253 13.49 -14.99 -10.74
C LEU A 253 14.82 -15.15 -11.48
N THR A 254 14.74 -15.40 -12.78
CA THR A 254 15.89 -15.37 -13.69
C THR A 254 16.13 -13.98 -14.28
N THR A 255 15.10 -13.14 -14.32
CA THR A 255 15.15 -11.76 -14.83
C THR A 255 14.17 -10.91 -14.05
N VAL A 256 14.56 -9.68 -13.73
CA VAL A 256 13.71 -8.70 -13.06
C VAL A 256 13.12 -7.77 -14.11
N THR A 257 11.81 -7.88 -14.36
CA THR A 257 11.10 -7.02 -15.33
C THR A 257 10.46 -5.82 -14.65
N GLU A 258 9.65 -6.06 -13.63
CA GLU A 258 8.92 -5.04 -12.86
C GLU A 258 9.49 -4.90 -11.45
N SER A 259 9.53 -6.01 -10.70
CA SER A 259 10.07 -6.03 -9.35
C SER A 259 10.70 -7.38 -9.00
N GLY A 260 11.69 -7.35 -8.12
CA GLY A 260 12.37 -8.53 -7.60
C GLY A 260 12.86 -8.28 -6.17
N LEU A 261 12.69 -9.25 -5.28
CA LEU A 261 13.23 -9.22 -3.92
C LEU A 261 14.59 -9.92 -3.93
N LEU A 262 15.65 -9.15 -3.72
CA LEU A 262 16.98 -9.69 -3.46
C LEU A 262 17.15 -9.81 -1.94
N ALA A 263 17.28 -11.03 -1.45
CA ALA A 263 17.34 -11.33 -0.02
C ALA A 263 18.61 -12.09 0.34
N ILE A 264 19.16 -11.78 1.51
CA ILE A 264 20.39 -12.36 2.03
C ILE A 264 20.20 -12.83 3.47
N ALA A 265 20.75 -14.00 3.79
CA ALA A 265 21.01 -14.42 5.15
C ALA A 265 22.46 -14.90 5.27
N ALA A 266 23.13 -14.51 6.35
CA ALA A 266 24.50 -14.89 6.62
C ALA A 266 24.77 -14.95 8.12
N TYR A 267 25.83 -15.65 8.50
CA TYR A 267 26.36 -15.65 9.86
C TYR A 267 27.58 -14.72 9.91
N VAL A 268 27.65 -13.91 10.96
CA VAL A 268 28.86 -13.18 11.35
C VAL A 268 29.15 -13.56 12.80
N GLY A 269 30.29 -14.21 13.03
CA GLY A 269 30.49 -15.03 14.23
C GLY A 269 29.42 -16.12 14.32
N GLU A 270 28.72 -16.18 15.45
CA GLU A 270 27.58 -17.08 15.70
C GLU A 270 26.22 -16.42 15.39
N THR A 271 26.20 -15.12 15.09
CA THR A 271 24.95 -14.36 14.92
C THR A 271 24.43 -14.49 13.50
N ARG A 272 23.23 -15.07 13.35
CA ARG A 272 22.52 -15.13 12.07
C ARG A 272 21.81 -13.81 11.77
N LEU A 273 22.25 -13.13 10.72
CA LEU A 273 21.67 -11.88 10.23
C LEU A 273 20.90 -12.10 8.93
N ILE A 274 19.90 -11.24 8.70
CA ILE A 274 19.15 -11.18 7.45
C ILE A 274 19.04 -9.73 7.01
N ASP A 275 19.02 -9.53 5.70
CA ASP A 275 18.73 -8.24 5.08
C ASP A 275 18.08 -8.49 3.70
N ASN A 276 17.44 -7.47 3.13
CA ASN A 276 16.85 -7.56 1.80
C ASN A 276 16.68 -6.19 1.15
N VAL A 277 16.50 -6.19 -0.17
CA VAL A 277 16.11 -5.00 -0.93
C VAL A 277 15.12 -5.41 -2.03
N VAL A 278 14.09 -4.59 -2.23
CA VAL A 278 13.23 -4.72 -3.40
C VAL A 278 13.85 -3.92 -4.53
N LEU A 279 14.23 -4.64 -5.59
CA LEU A 279 14.57 -4.08 -6.89
C LEU A 279 13.24 -3.74 -7.57
N MET A 280 12.95 -2.46 -7.74
CA MET A 280 11.78 -2.00 -8.49
C MET A 280 12.25 -1.27 -9.73
N ASN A 281 11.73 -1.66 -10.89
CA ASN A 281 12.02 -0.99 -12.14
C ASN A 281 11.40 0.42 -12.13
N THR A 282 12.19 1.40 -11.70
CA THR A 282 11.83 2.82 -11.74
C THR A 282 12.01 3.42 -13.13
N SER A 283 12.55 2.66 -14.10
CA SER A 283 12.67 3.09 -15.50
C SER A 283 11.35 2.98 -16.26
N ARG A 284 10.25 2.62 -15.59
CA ARG A 284 8.91 2.86 -16.14
C ARG A 284 8.73 4.35 -16.38
N LYS A 285 8.04 4.72 -17.45
CA LYS A 285 7.73 6.14 -17.70
C LYS A 285 7.00 6.70 -16.44
N PRO A 286 7.26 7.97 -16.04
CA PRO A 286 6.61 8.53 -14.86
C PRO A 286 5.09 8.57 -14.96
N ILE A 287 4.43 8.54 -13.80
CA ILE A 287 2.99 8.69 -13.60
C ILE A 287 2.72 10.13 -13.19
N ILE A 288 1.74 10.75 -13.86
CA ILE A 288 1.20 12.05 -13.47
C ILE A 288 -0.17 11.82 -12.83
N ALA A 289 -0.30 12.12 -11.54
CA ALA A 289 -1.56 12.10 -10.81
C ALA A 289 -2.16 13.51 -10.74
N ILE A 290 -3.35 13.72 -11.29
CA ILE A 290 -4.06 15.00 -11.29
C ILE A 290 -5.36 14.87 -10.50
N ASP A 291 -5.34 15.36 -9.27
CA ASP A 291 -6.50 15.42 -8.39
C ASP A 291 -7.15 16.79 -8.37
N GLY A 292 -8.40 16.84 -7.90
CA GLY A 292 -9.09 18.11 -7.64
C GLY A 292 -10.60 17.99 -7.69
N PRO A 293 -11.33 19.07 -7.34
CA PRO A 293 -12.78 19.06 -7.32
C PRO A 293 -13.39 19.05 -8.74
N ALA A 294 -14.68 18.73 -8.82
CA ALA A 294 -15.42 18.76 -10.10
C ALA A 294 -15.45 20.19 -10.67
N GLY A 295 -15.33 20.34 -11.99
CA GLY A 295 -15.33 21.65 -12.66
C GLY A 295 -13.99 22.38 -12.69
N ALA A 296 -12.93 21.85 -12.07
CA ALA A 296 -11.59 22.46 -12.07
C ALA A 296 -10.85 22.40 -13.44
N GLY A 297 -11.45 21.80 -14.47
CA GLY A 297 -10.85 21.68 -15.81
C GLY A 297 -9.94 20.45 -16.01
N LYS A 298 -9.92 19.51 -15.05
CA LYS A 298 -9.05 18.32 -15.06
C LYS A 298 -9.12 17.55 -16.39
N SER A 299 -10.31 17.10 -16.82
CA SER A 299 -10.42 16.19 -17.98
C SER A 299 -9.85 16.77 -19.26
N THR A 300 -9.97 18.08 -19.45
CA THR A 300 -9.40 18.77 -20.61
C THR A 300 -7.88 18.89 -20.50
N VAL A 301 -7.38 19.29 -19.32
CA VAL A 301 -5.94 19.44 -19.06
C VAL A 301 -5.23 18.09 -19.12
N THR A 302 -5.70 17.09 -18.38
CA THR A 302 -5.10 15.75 -18.27
C THR A 302 -4.98 15.07 -19.63
N ARG A 303 -6.03 15.14 -20.46
CA ARG A 303 -6.02 14.52 -21.80
C ARG A 303 -4.98 15.15 -22.72
N ARG A 304 -4.86 16.48 -22.70
CA ARG A 304 -3.88 17.19 -23.53
C ARG A 304 -2.45 16.98 -23.05
N VAL A 305 -2.23 16.96 -21.73
CA VAL A 305 -0.93 16.59 -21.15
C VAL A 305 -0.54 15.16 -21.58
N ALA A 306 -1.49 14.22 -21.55
CA ALA A 306 -1.23 12.85 -21.98
C ALA A 306 -0.84 12.76 -23.46
N ASP A 307 -1.57 13.46 -24.34
CA ASP A 307 -1.29 13.52 -25.77
C ASP A 307 0.10 14.13 -26.06
N GLU A 308 0.41 15.28 -25.45
CA GLU A 308 1.66 16.01 -25.69
C GLU A 308 2.91 15.26 -25.16
N LEU A 309 2.76 14.50 -24.07
CA LEU A 309 3.83 13.68 -23.50
C LEU A 309 3.88 12.24 -24.05
N GLY A 310 2.93 11.83 -24.90
CA GLY A 310 2.83 10.46 -25.39
C GLY A 310 2.61 9.45 -24.26
N LEU A 311 1.78 9.82 -23.28
CA LEU A 311 1.39 9.02 -22.12
C LEU A 311 -0.06 8.53 -22.29
N LEU A 312 -0.38 7.42 -21.63
CA LEU A 312 -1.73 6.88 -21.61
C LEU A 312 -2.62 7.71 -20.68
N PHE A 313 -3.72 8.26 -21.21
CA PHE A 313 -4.73 8.94 -20.40
C PHE A 313 -5.64 7.95 -19.68
N LEU A 314 -5.61 7.96 -18.35
CA LEU A 314 -6.47 7.14 -17.48
C LEU A 314 -7.65 7.97 -16.94
N ASP A 315 -8.78 7.92 -17.64
CA ASP A 315 -10.05 8.55 -17.23
C ASP A 315 -10.73 7.72 -16.12
N THR A 316 -10.30 7.87 -14.87
CA THR A 316 -10.89 7.12 -13.76
C THR A 316 -12.36 7.47 -13.57
N GLY A 317 -12.76 8.72 -13.84
CA GLY A 317 -14.14 9.17 -13.76
C GLY A 317 -15.06 8.41 -14.71
N ALA A 318 -14.59 8.07 -15.91
CA ALA A 318 -15.30 7.20 -16.84
C ALA A 318 -15.47 5.77 -16.31
N MET A 319 -14.49 5.24 -15.58
CA MET A 319 -14.61 3.91 -14.96
C MET A 319 -15.73 3.87 -13.91
N TYR A 320 -15.78 4.87 -13.01
CA TYR A 320 -16.86 4.96 -12.03
C TYR A 320 -18.23 5.19 -12.69
N ARG A 321 -18.30 6.00 -13.75
CA ARG A 321 -19.54 6.18 -14.52
C ARG A 321 -19.98 4.91 -15.25
N ALA A 322 -19.04 4.09 -15.73
CA ALA A 322 -19.37 2.79 -16.35
C ALA A 322 -20.01 1.83 -15.34
N ILE A 323 -19.49 1.76 -14.11
CA ILE A 323 -20.12 0.96 -13.05
C ILE A 323 -21.49 1.53 -12.66
N ALA A 324 -21.62 2.86 -12.54
CA ALA A 324 -22.92 3.48 -12.27
C ALA A 324 -23.95 3.22 -13.39
N TRP A 325 -23.51 3.25 -14.65
CA TRP A 325 -24.35 2.88 -15.78
C TRP A 325 -24.75 1.41 -15.73
N LEU A 326 -23.81 0.49 -15.43
CA LEU A 326 -24.14 -0.92 -15.27
C LEU A 326 -25.15 -1.13 -14.14
N ALA A 327 -24.99 -0.48 -12.99
CA ALA A 327 -25.93 -0.56 -11.87
C ALA A 327 -27.34 -0.08 -12.27
N LEU A 328 -27.45 1.03 -13.02
CA LEU A 328 -28.71 1.55 -13.53
C LEU A 328 -29.40 0.66 -14.58
N ASN A 329 -28.64 -0.19 -15.27
CA ASN A 329 -29.15 -1.09 -16.32
C ASN A 329 -29.36 -2.53 -15.80
N ASN A 330 -29.28 -2.74 -14.48
CA ASN A 330 -29.65 -4.00 -13.83
C ASN A 330 -30.92 -3.82 -12.97
N ASP A 331 -31.55 -4.94 -12.60
CA ASP A 331 -32.81 -4.96 -11.87
C ASP A 331 -32.61 -4.84 -10.34
N PHE A 332 -31.89 -3.80 -9.91
CA PHE A 332 -31.69 -3.48 -8.49
C PHE A 332 -31.47 -1.98 -8.25
N ASP A 333 -31.66 -1.51 -7.01
CA ASP A 333 -31.38 -0.11 -6.65
C ASP A 333 -29.85 0.11 -6.57
N PRO A 334 -29.26 1.09 -7.29
CA PRO A 334 -27.82 1.41 -7.16
C PRO A 334 -27.34 1.74 -5.74
N LYS A 335 -28.24 1.96 -4.78
CA LYS A 335 -27.93 2.11 -3.35
C LYS A 335 -27.77 0.78 -2.60
N GLU A 336 -28.18 -0.34 -3.20
CA GLU A 336 -28.05 -1.67 -2.61
C GLU A 336 -26.60 -2.16 -2.72
N GLU A 337 -25.82 -1.98 -1.65
CA GLU A 337 -24.38 -2.27 -1.65
C GLU A 337 -24.04 -3.72 -2.00
N SER A 338 -24.86 -4.69 -1.57
CA SER A 338 -24.67 -6.12 -1.89
C SER A 338 -24.81 -6.40 -3.38
N ALA A 339 -25.85 -5.86 -4.03
CA ALA A 339 -26.07 -6.06 -5.46
C ALA A 339 -24.99 -5.37 -6.30
N VAL A 340 -24.57 -4.16 -5.91
CA VAL A 340 -23.46 -3.45 -6.57
C VAL A 340 -22.13 -4.19 -6.37
N ALA A 341 -21.89 -4.79 -5.21
CA ALA A 341 -20.70 -5.60 -4.97
C ALA A 341 -20.65 -6.84 -5.88
N GLU A 342 -21.77 -7.54 -6.06
CA GLU A 342 -21.87 -8.67 -7.00
C GLU A 342 -21.67 -8.22 -8.46
N LEU A 343 -22.25 -7.07 -8.82
CA LEU A 343 -22.06 -6.49 -10.15
C LEU A 343 -20.58 -6.20 -10.42
N VAL A 344 -19.89 -5.48 -9.53
CA VAL A 344 -18.51 -5.05 -9.79
C VAL A 344 -17.52 -6.23 -9.80
N ASN A 345 -17.85 -7.32 -9.12
CA ASN A 345 -17.04 -8.54 -9.13
C ASN A 345 -16.98 -9.20 -10.52
N THR A 346 -18.04 -9.04 -11.32
CA THR A 346 -18.13 -9.65 -12.67
C THR A 346 -18.00 -8.64 -13.80
N ALA A 347 -18.15 -7.35 -13.51
CA ALA A 347 -18.08 -6.28 -14.49
C ALA A 347 -16.68 -6.13 -15.09
N THR A 348 -16.61 -5.92 -16.41
CA THR A 348 -15.38 -5.49 -17.09
C THR A 348 -15.55 -4.06 -17.58
N VAL A 349 -14.54 -3.23 -17.33
CA VAL A 349 -14.47 -1.85 -17.85
C VAL A 349 -13.18 -1.69 -18.62
N GLU A 350 -13.25 -1.51 -19.92
CA GLU A 350 -12.08 -1.25 -20.77
C GLU A 350 -12.06 0.21 -21.21
N LEU A 351 -10.88 0.82 -21.14
CA LEU A 351 -10.63 2.15 -21.68
C LEU A 351 -9.77 2.02 -22.93
N LYS A 352 -10.24 2.55 -24.05
CA LYS A 352 -9.51 2.58 -25.32
C LYS A 352 -9.24 4.03 -25.73
N PRO A 353 -8.00 4.38 -26.11
CA PRO A 353 -7.70 5.71 -26.64
C PRO A 353 -8.61 6.02 -27.83
N SER A 354 -9.12 7.25 -27.89
CA SER A 354 -9.77 7.76 -29.10
C SER A 354 -8.69 8.10 -30.13
N ALA A 355 -8.95 7.82 -31.40
CA ALA A 355 -8.07 8.26 -32.51
C ALA A 355 -8.04 9.79 -32.67
N ASP A 356 -9.01 10.48 -32.08
CA ASP A 356 -9.13 11.94 -32.05
C ASP A 356 -8.98 12.42 -30.59
N PRO A 357 -7.90 13.13 -30.22
CA PRO A 357 -7.67 13.64 -28.87
C PRO A 357 -8.75 14.61 -28.37
N THR A 358 -9.53 15.21 -29.27
CA THR A 358 -10.64 16.10 -28.90
C THR A 358 -11.86 15.31 -28.41
N LYS A 359 -11.95 14.03 -28.78
CA LYS A 359 -13.04 13.13 -28.37
C LYS A 359 -12.72 12.43 -27.04
N PRO A 360 -13.75 12.07 -26.27
CA PRO A 360 -13.56 11.30 -25.05
C PRO A 360 -12.94 9.91 -25.33
N THR A 361 -12.26 9.36 -24.32
CA THR A 361 -11.84 7.96 -24.28
C THR A 361 -13.04 7.04 -24.55
N ILE A 362 -12.83 6.02 -25.37
CA ILE A 362 -13.83 4.99 -25.65
C ILE A 362 -13.91 4.08 -24.43
N VAL A 363 -15.12 3.84 -23.94
CA VAL A 363 -15.38 3.06 -22.72
C VAL A 363 -16.24 1.87 -23.08
N LEU A 364 -15.71 0.67 -22.84
CA LEU A 364 -16.47 -0.56 -22.98
C LEU A 364 -16.84 -1.10 -21.61
N ALA A 365 -18.13 -1.31 -21.35
CA ALA A 365 -18.62 -1.97 -20.14
C ALA A 365 -19.20 -3.34 -20.54
N ASN A 366 -18.65 -4.42 -20.00
CA ASN A 366 -19.00 -5.81 -20.41
C ASN A 366 -18.91 -6.01 -21.93
N GLY A 367 -17.94 -5.36 -22.59
CA GLY A 367 -17.76 -5.40 -24.04
C GLY A 367 -18.68 -4.46 -24.86
N HIS A 368 -19.64 -3.78 -24.23
CA HIS A 368 -20.53 -2.83 -24.89
C HIS A 368 -19.96 -1.41 -24.87
N ASP A 369 -19.98 -0.72 -26.01
CA ASP A 369 -19.58 0.70 -26.06
C ASP A 369 -20.62 1.57 -25.35
N VAL A 370 -20.22 2.12 -24.20
CA VAL A 370 -21.04 2.97 -23.34
C VAL A 370 -20.55 4.41 -23.33
N THR A 371 -19.66 4.78 -24.24
CA THR A 371 -18.96 6.08 -24.25
C THR A 371 -19.94 7.25 -24.14
N THR A 372 -21.00 7.28 -24.93
CA THR A 372 -22.04 8.33 -24.82
C THR A 372 -22.96 8.11 -23.64
N ALA A 373 -23.38 6.87 -23.38
CA ALA A 373 -24.37 6.53 -22.37
C ALA A 373 -23.93 6.85 -20.93
N ILE A 374 -22.63 6.72 -20.62
CA ILE A 374 -22.12 7.03 -19.27
C ILE A 374 -22.15 8.54 -18.94
N ARG A 375 -22.40 9.40 -19.92
CA ARG A 375 -22.35 10.87 -19.77
C ARG A 375 -23.73 11.51 -19.66
N THR A 376 -24.80 10.72 -19.57
CA THR A 376 -26.15 11.25 -19.42
C THR A 376 -26.36 11.83 -18.00
N PRO A 377 -27.35 12.73 -17.81
CA PRO A 377 -27.70 13.25 -16.50
C PRO A 377 -28.07 12.16 -15.49
N GLU A 378 -28.75 11.11 -15.92
CA GLU A 378 -29.20 10.00 -15.06
C GLU A 378 -28.00 9.25 -14.46
N VAL A 379 -27.01 8.90 -15.28
CA VAL A 379 -25.77 8.27 -14.79
C VAL A 379 -25.02 9.23 -13.89
N THR A 380 -24.88 10.50 -14.30
CA THR A 380 -24.16 11.54 -13.55
C THR A 380 -24.71 11.71 -12.13
N ALA A 381 -26.04 11.61 -11.96
CA ALA A 381 -26.69 11.69 -10.66
C ALA A 381 -26.35 10.51 -9.72
N GLN A 382 -26.06 9.32 -10.26
CA GLN A 382 -25.75 8.12 -9.47
C GLN A 382 -24.26 7.90 -9.20
N VAL A 383 -23.36 8.53 -9.96
CA VAL A 383 -21.91 8.28 -9.83
C VAL A 383 -21.42 8.46 -8.39
N SER A 384 -21.83 9.53 -7.71
CA SER A 384 -21.36 9.81 -6.35
C SER A 384 -21.82 8.75 -5.36
N VAL A 385 -23.04 8.20 -5.53
CA VAL A 385 -23.61 7.15 -4.68
C VAL A 385 -22.83 5.85 -4.89
N VAL A 386 -22.70 5.41 -6.14
CA VAL A 386 -22.04 4.15 -6.50
C VAL A 386 -20.54 4.20 -6.18
N ALA A 387 -19.87 5.33 -6.46
CA ALA A 387 -18.44 5.51 -6.19
C ALA A 387 -18.10 5.67 -4.70
N ALA A 388 -19.08 5.90 -3.83
CA ALA A 388 -18.87 5.94 -2.38
C ALA A 388 -18.85 4.53 -1.74
N GLN A 389 -19.33 3.51 -2.45
CA GLN A 389 -19.40 2.15 -1.93
C GLN A 389 -18.02 1.47 -1.94
N GLY A 390 -17.71 0.76 -0.85
CA GLY A 390 -16.39 0.17 -0.61
C GLY A 390 -15.98 -0.86 -1.68
N ALA A 391 -16.90 -1.73 -2.09
CA ALA A 391 -16.64 -2.76 -3.10
C ALA A 391 -16.25 -2.16 -4.46
N VAL A 392 -16.98 -1.13 -4.90
CA VAL A 392 -16.69 -0.41 -6.16
C VAL A 392 -15.31 0.23 -6.11
N ARG A 393 -15.00 0.91 -5.00
CA ARG A 393 -13.69 1.54 -4.79
C ARG A 393 -12.57 0.52 -4.84
N GLN A 394 -12.67 -0.56 -4.07
CA GLN A 394 -11.65 -1.60 -4.00
C GLN A 394 -11.38 -2.22 -5.38
N ALA A 395 -12.43 -2.57 -6.12
CA ALA A 395 -12.31 -3.17 -7.45
C ALA A 395 -11.67 -2.21 -8.46
N LEU A 396 -12.16 -0.97 -8.55
CA LEU A 396 -11.67 -0.01 -9.54
C LEU A 396 -10.28 0.52 -9.21
N VAL A 397 -9.92 0.73 -7.94
CA VAL A 397 -8.55 1.12 -7.55
C VAL A 397 -7.56 0.02 -7.92
N LYS A 398 -7.88 -1.25 -7.66
CA LYS A 398 -7.05 -2.39 -8.07
C LYS A 398 -6.85 -2.41 -9.59
N GLN A 399 -7.91 -2.16 -10.35
CA GLN A 399 -7.83 -2.08 -11.80
C GLN A 399 -6.95 -0.90 -12.28
N GLN A 400 -7.14 0.28 -11.70
CA GLN A 400 -6.33 1.48 -12.00
C GLN A 400 -4.85 1.23 -11.69
N GLN A 401 -4.54 0.69 -10.52
CA GLN A 401 -3.18 0.33 -10.12
C GLN A 401 -2.54 -0.66 -11.07
N ASN A 402 -3.28 -1.68 -11.52
CA ASN A 402 -2.81 -2.62 -12.52
C ASN A 402 -2.48 -1.95 -13.86
N ILE A 403 -3.29 -0.99 -14.31
CA ILE A 403 -3.00 -0.19 -15.52
C ILE A 403 -1.72 0.64 -15.32
N GLY A 404 -1.52 1.22 -14.14
CA GLY A 404 -0.36 2.06 -13.84
C GLY A 404 0.95 1.29 -13.56
N LYS A 405 0.94 -0.04 -13.45
CA LYS A 405 2.16 -0.83 -13.20
C LYS A 405 3.28 -0.58 -14.22
N GLN A 406 2.91 -0.40 -15.49
CA GLN A 406 3.85 -0.12 -16.58
C GLN A 406 4.32 1.35 -16.63
N GLY A 407 3.76 2.18 -15.75
CA GLY A 407 3.96 3.63 -15.77
C GLY A 407 3.44 4.27 -17.06
N GLY A 408 3.90 5.48 -17.34
CA GLY A 408 3.60 6.17 -18.58
C GLY A 408 2.14 6.59 -18.71
N ILE A 409 1.52 6.93 -17.57
CA ILE A 409 0.11 7.30 -17.51
C ILE A 409 -0.06 8.72 -16.97
N VAL A 410 -1.13 9.38 -17.40
CA VAL A 410 -1.66 10.58 -16.75
C VAL A 410 -3.06 10.22 -16.27
N ALA A 411 -3.23 10.14 -14.96
CA ALA A 411 -4.48 9.74 -14.32
C ALA A 411 -5.14 10.94 -13.66
N GLU A 412 -6.46 11.06 -13.83
CA GLU A 412 -7.23 12.08 -13.14
C GLU A 412 -8.26 11.51 -12.19
N GLY A 413 -8.57 12.25 -11.13
CA GLY A 413 -9.58 11.83 -10.17
C GLY A 413 -9.70 12.78 -8.99
N ARG A 414 -10.02 12.20 -7.84
CA ARG A 414 -10.17 12.90 -6.55
C ARG A 414 -9.19 12.43 -5.49
N ASP A 415 -8.61 11.25 -5.69
CA ASP A 415 -7.82 10.51 -4.73
C ASP A 415 -6.68 9.74 -5.43
N ILE A 416 -6.26 10.20 -6.61
CA ILE A 416 -5.22 9.57 -7.43
C ILE A 416 -3.89 9.60 -6.70
N GLY A 417 -3.38 10.78 -6.31
CA GLY A 417 -2.09 10.94 -5.64
C GLY A 417 -2.09 10.55 -4.18
N THR A 418 -3.26 10.35 -3.56
CA THR A 418 -3.37 9.94 -2.14
C THR A 418 -3.61 8.44 -1.97
N HIS A 419 -4.40 7.81 -2.85
CA HIS A 419 -4.84 6.43 -2.67
C HIS A 419 -4.52 5.52 -3.87
N VAL A 420 -4.67 6.00 -5.11
CA VAL A 420 -4.49 5.15 -6.29
C VAL A 420 -3.01 4.96 -6.62
N PHE A 421 -2.28 6.06 -6.82
CA PHE A 421 -0.85 6.14 -7.11
C PHE A 421 -0.15 7.06 -6.10
N PRO A 422 -0.02 6.63 -4.83
CA PRO A 422 0.70 7.37 -3.80
C PRO A 422 2.20 7.51 -4.10
N ASP A 423 2.75 6.72 -5.04
CA ASP A 423 4.14 6.79 -5.48
C ASP A 423 4.28 7.44 -6.88
N ALA A 424 3.27 8.18 -7.34
CA ALA A 424 3.35 8.93 -8.60
C ALA A 424 4.45 10.00 -8.53
N GLU A 425 5.28 10.08 -9.57
CA GLU A 425 6.42 11.00 -9.62
C GLU A 425 6.00 12.47 -9.74
N VAL A 426 4.84 12.74 -10.38
CA VAL A 426 4.24 14.08 -10.42
C VAL A 426 2.82 14.00 -9.85
N LYS A 427 2.57 14.73 -8.76
CA LYS A 427 1.24 14.89 -8.18
C LYS A 427 0.80 16.34 -8.23
N ILE A 428 -0.38 16.57 -8.77
CA ILE A 428 -0.97 17.89 -8.97
C ILE A 428 -2.33 17.91 -8.32
N PHE A 429 -2.60 18.96 -7.55
CA PHE A 429 -3.93 19.28 -7.06
C PHE A 429 -4.46 20.48 -7.84
N LEU A 430 -5.25 20.20 -8.88
CA LEU A 430 -5.84 21.21 -9.77
C LEU A 430 -7.14 21.74 -9.18
N THR A 431 -7.17 23.01 -8.83
CA THR A 431 -8.33 23.63 -8.16
C THR A 431 -8.78 24.91 -8.83
N ALA A 432 -9.97 25.37 -8.47
CA ALA A 432 -10.49 26.70 -8.78
C ALA A 432 -11.53 27.09 -7.74
N THR A 433 -11.76 28.39 -7.54
CA THR A 433 -12.81 28.86 -6.64
C THR A 433 -14.18 28.29 -7.03
N PRO A 434 -15.08 28.00 -6.07
CA PRO A 434 -16.45 27.56 -6.37
C PRO A 434 -17.16 28.49 -7.37
N ALA A 435 -17.01 29.80 -7.19
CA ALA A 435 -17.55 30.82 -8.09
C ALA A 435 -17.04 30.67 -9.53
N GLU A 436 -15.74 30.47 -9.74
CA GLU A 436 -15.17 30.28 -11.09
C GLU A 436 -15.67 28.97 -11.72
N ARG A 437 -15.75 27.89 -10.94
CA ARG A 437 -16.28 26.60 -11.43
C ARG A 437 -17.77 26.67 -11.75
N ALA A 438 -18.55 27.41 -10.96
CA ALA A 438 -19.95 27.69 -11.23
C ALA A 438 -20.12 28.49 -12.53
N ARG A 439 -19.29 29.53 -12.76
CA ARG A 439 -19.31 30.30 -14.02
C ARG A 439 -19.02 29.44 -15.24
N ARG A 440 -17.99 28.58 -15.18
CA ARG A 440 -17.64 27.66 -16.27
C ARG A 440 -18.80 26.72 -16.58
N ARG A 441 -19.37 26.12 -15.53
CA ARG A 441 -20.50 25.19 -15.67
C ARG A 441 -21.78 25.88 -16.16
N ALA A 442 -22.03 27.12 -15.74
CA ALA A 442 -23.15 27.91 -16.24
C ALA A 442 -23.04 28.13 -17.74
N LYS A 443 -21.86 28.52 -18.23
CA LYS A 443 -21.59 28.69 -19.65
C LYS A 443 -21.83 27.42 -20.47
N ASP A 444 -21.45 26.26 -19.93
CA ASP A 444 -21.69 24.96 -20.58
C ASP A 444 -23.19 24.63 -20.69
N LEU A 445 -23.96 24.91 -19.64
CA LEU A 445 -25.40 24.66 -19.57
C LEU A 445 -26.19 25.65 -20.46
N GLU A 446 -25.81 26.93 -20.45
CA GLU A 446 -26.37 27.96 -21.33
C GLU A 446 -26.14 27.61 -22.81
N ALA A 447 -24.96 27.08 -23.14
CA ALA A 447 -24.66 26.59 -24.50
C ALA A 447 -25.53 25.38 -24.91
N GLN A 448 -26.11 24.67 -23.94
CA GLN A 448 -27.06 23.58 -24.15
C GLN A 448 -28.53 24.05 -24.11
N GLY A 449 -28.78 25.36 -23.93
CA GLY A 449 -30.11 25.96 -23.90
C GLY A 449 -30.79 25.94 -22.54
N GLU A 450 -30.06 25.63 -21.46
CA GLU A 450 -30.61 25.63 -20.09
C GLU A 450 -30.52 27.02 -19.44
N THR A 451 -31.49 27.34 -18.57
CA THR A 451 -31.48 28.56 -17.75
C THR A 451 -30.75 28.28 -16.44
N VAL A 452 -29.74 29.09 -16.11
CA VAL A 452 -28.84 28.83 -14.97
C VAL A 452 -28.98 29.91 -13.90
N ASP A 453 -29.22 29.48 -12.65
CA ASP A 453 -29.03 30.30 -11.46
C ASP A 453 -27.61 30.07 -10.93
N LEU A 454 -26.74 31.06 -11.11
CA LEU A 454 -25.33 30.97 -10.75
C LEU A 454 -25.12 30.79 -9.23
N ALA A 455 -25.94 31.43 -8.40
CA ALA A 455 -25.81 31.36 -6.95
C ALA A 455 -26.20 29.97 -6.44
N LYS A 456 -27.26 29.39 -6.98
CA LYS A 456 -27.66 28.01 -6.70
C LYS A 456 -26.59 27.02 -7.16
N LEU A 457 -26.05 27.19 -8.36
CA LEU A 457 -25.01 26.32 -8.90
C LEU A 457 -23.73 26.35 -8.07
N GLU A 458 -23.33 27.51 -7.57
CA GLU A 458 -22.19 27.65 -6.65
C GLU A 458 -22.43 26.94 -5.31
N ALA A 459 -23.64 27.05 -4.75
CA ALA A 459 -24.02 26.34 -3.53
C ALA A 459 -23.99 24.81 -3.73
N ASP A 460 -24.53 24.32 -4.85
CA ASP A 460 -24.53 22.89 -5.20
C ASP A 460 -23.11 22.34 -5.38
N ILE A 461 -22.22 23.12 -6.01
CA ILE A 461 -20.80 22.76 -6.15
C ILE A 461 -20.11 22.68 -4.78
N THR A 462 -20.38 23.66 -3.90
CA THR A 462 -19.79 23.73 -2.57
C THR A 462 -20.22 22.55 -1.69
N GLU A 463 -21.51 22.22 -1.71
CA GLU A 463 -22.02 21.06 -0.96
C GLU A 463 -21.46 19.75 -1.50
N ARG A 464 -21.31 19.64 -2.82
CA ARG A 464 -20.67 18.47 -3.43
C ARG A 464 -19.22 18.30 -2.98
N ASP A 465 -18.44 19.38 -2.94
CA ASP A 465 -17.05 19.32 -2.50
C ASP A 465 -16.94 18.95 -1.01
N ARG A 466 -17.88 19.43 -0.18
CA ARG A 466 -18.00 19.01 1.22
C ARG A 466 -18.23 17.50 1.31
N LEU A 467 -19.21 16.98 0.58
CA LEU A 467 -19.49 15.53 0.57
C LEU A 467 -18.29 14.71 0.09
N ASP A 468 -17.62 15.15 -0.98
CA ASP A 468 -16.44 14.47 -1.54
C ASP A 468 -15.23 14.49 -0.59
N SER A 469 -15.05 15.56 0.20
CA SER A 469 -13.94 15.70 1.16
C SER A 469 -14.23 15.05 2.52
N THR A 470 -15.49 14.88 2.92
CA THR A 470 -15.86 14.29 4.22
C THR A 470 -16.23 12.80 4.16
N ARG A 471 -16.10 12.15 3.01
CA ARG A 471 -16.42 10.72 2.88
C ARG A 471 -15.45 9.84 3.67
N LYS A 472 -15.95 8.72 4.20
CA LYS A 472 -15.14 7.75 4.97
C LYS A 472 -14.05 7.08 4.14
N ILE A 473 -14.32 6.80 2.87
CA ILE A 473 -13.41 6.05 1.98
C ILE A 473 -12.79 7.01 0.96
N ALA A 474 -11.46 7.10 0.98
CA ALA A 474 -10.63 7.85 0.04
C ALA A 474 -11.09 9.30 -0.21
N PRO A 475 -11.23 10.16 0.81
CA PRO A 475 -11.74 11.53 0.63
C PRO A 475 -10.95 12.36 -0.38
N LEU A 476 -11.61 13.36 -0.99
CA LEU A 476 -10.94 14.37 -1.81
C LEU A 476 -10.00 15.19 -0.93
N LEU A 477 -8.71 14.85 -0.99
CA LEU A 477 -7.64 15.50 -0.25
C LEU A 477 -6.45 15.75 -1.18
N LYS A 478 -5.76 16.86 -0.95
CA LYS A 478 -4.46 17.12 -1.56
C LYS A 478 -3.43 16.20 -0.91
N ALA A 479 -2.69 15.44 -1.71
CA ALA A 479 -1.54 14.68 -1.20
C ALA A 479 -0.47 15.63 -0.65
N GLU A 480 0.27 15.20 0.37
CA GLU A 480 1.24 16.06 1.08
C GLU A 480 2.32 16.64 0.14
N ASP A 481 2.74 15.84 -0.84
CA ASP A 481 3.73 16.19 -1.85
C ASP A 481 3.12 16.68 -3.18
N ALA A 482 1.80 16.90 -3.23
CA ALA A 482 1.15 17.41 -4.44
C ALA A 482 1.34 18.92 -4.61
N THR A 483 1.69 19.32 -5.84
CA THR A 483 1.74 20.75 -6.23
C THR A 483 0.33 21.26 -6.51
N GLU A 484 -0.07 22.31 -5.82
CA GLU A 484 -1.37 22.96 -6.04
C GLU A 484 -1.31 23.93 -7.23
N ILE A 485 -2.28 23.82 -8.13
CA ILE A 485 -2.45 24.74 -9.27
C ILE A 485 -3.86 25.32 -9.22
N VAL A 486 -3.95 26.60 -8.87
CA VAL A 486 -5.21 27.36 -8.87
C VAL A 486 -5.46 27.90 -10.28
N THR A 487 -6.53 27.44 -10.93
CA THR A 487 -6.82 27.73 -12.34
C THR A 487 -7.67 28.99 -12.57
N ASP A 488 -8.01 29.74 -11.52
CA ASP A 488 -8.70 31.02 -11.63
C ASP A 488 -7.90 31.99 -12.51
N GLY A 489 -8.51 32.47 -13.60
CA GLY A 489 -7.87 33.39 -14.55
C GLY A 489 -6.73 32.79 -15.39
N MET A 490 -6.39 31.51 -15.25
CA MET A 490 -5.41 30.83 -16.10
C MET A 490 -6.03 30.31 -17.39
N THR A 491 -5.30 30.41 -18.50
CA THR A 491 -5.67 29.69 -19.73
C THR A 491 -5.34 28.20 -19.57
N ILE A 492 -6.06 27.34 -20.30
CA ILE A 492 -5.79 25.90 -20.33
C ILE A 492 -4.35 25.63 -20.78
N GLU A 493 -3.84 26.37 -21.77
CA GLU A 493 -2.45 26.27 -22.23
C GLU A 493 -1.44 26.53 -21.10
N ALA A 494 -1.63 27.60 -20.32
CA ALA A 494 -0.71 27.94 -19.24
C ALA A 494 -0.64 26.85 -18.17
N VAL A 495 -1.78 26.19 -17.89
CA VAL A 495 -1.84 25.04 -16.97
C VAL A 495 -1.08 23.84 -17.56
N ILE A 496 -1.32 23.52 -18.84
CA ILE A 496 -0.66 22.40 -19.53
C ILE A 496 0.87 22.59 -19.54
N THR A 497 1.35 23.76 -19.96
CA THR A 497 2.79 24.08 -19.99
C THR A 497 3.44 23.90 -18.62
N LYS A 498 2.76 24.31 -17.55
CA LYS A 498 3.28 24.14 -16.19
C LYS A 498 3.41 22.66 -15.82
N ILE A 499 2.41 21.84 -16.13
CA ILE A 499 2.40 20.41 -15.82
C ILE A 499 3.49 19.67 -16.63
N ILE A 500 3.62 20.00 -17.92
CA ILE A 500 4.66 19.43 -18.79
C ILE A 500 6.06 19.80 -18.28
N GLY A 501 6.27 21.05 -17.87
CA GLY A 501 7.54 21.50 -17.29
C GLY A 501 7.90 20.73 -16.02
N MET A 502 6.92 20.38 -15.17
CA MET A 502 7.16 19.54 -13.99
C MET A 502 7.58 18.12 -14.37
N TYR A 503 6.94 17.52 -15.38
CA TYR A 503 7.30 16.19 -15.85
C TYR A 503 8.70 16.14 -16.49
N GLN A 504 9.07 17.16 -17.26
CA GLN A 504 10.38 17.26 -17.91
C GLN A 504 11.54 17.54 -16.94
N ALA A 505 11.23 17.93 -15.70
CA ALA A 505 12.22 18.23 -14.65
C ALA A 505 12.54 17.02 -13.76
N LEU A 506 11.86 15.89 -13.97
CA LEU A 506 12.23 14.59 -13.39
C LEU A 506 13.55 14.09 -13.97
#